data_AF-A0A5B8VIA8-F1
#
_entry.id   AF-A0A5B8VIA8-F1
#
_cell.length_a   1.000
_cell.length_b   1.000
_cell.length_c   1.000
_cell.angle_alpha   90.00
_cell.angle_beta   90.00
_cell.angle_gamma   90.00
#
_symmetry.space_group_name_H-M   'P 1'
#
loop_
_entity.id
_entity.type
_entity.pdbx_description
1 polymer ?
#
loop_
_entity_poly.entity_id
_entity_poly.type
_entity_poly.pdbx_seq_one_letter_code
_entity_poly.pdbx_strand_id
1 'polypeptide(L)'
;MNFAPFETIQKFVFRKRNLDHIYFEPVSNVLTIKNGKVSIPEMNIESSAINLSLNGTYAFGPGTDIGIVVPLRNPQKVAERKAKGLKPKKNKGIVLYLRARDDKNGDVKIVWDPLHKGPDGDKEDK
;
A
#
# COMPACT_ATOMS: atom_id res chain seq x y z
N MET A 1 -3.51 21.46 2.89
CA MET A 1 -2.62 20.77 3.85
C MET A 1 -1.79 19.77 3.06
N ASN A 2 -0.47 19.96 2.98
CA ASN A 2 0.42 19.08 2.22
C ASN A 2 0.99 18.02 3.16
N PHE A 3 0.53 16.78 3.01
CA PHE A 3 1.04 15.65 3.79
C PHE A 3 2.34 15.16 3.15
N ALA A 4 3.48 15.50 3.75
CA ALA A 4 4.82 15.20 3.22
C ALA A 4 5.07 13.71 2.83
N PRO A 5 4.45 12.71 3.49
CA PRO A 5 4.58 11.33 3.03
C PRO A 5 3.99 11.08 1.62
N PHE A 6 2.94 11.81 1.22
CA PHE A 6 2.39 11.72 -0.14
C PHE A 6 3.38 12.22 -1.21
N GLU A 7 4.16 13.27 -0.92
CA GLU A 7 5.18 13.78 -1.86
C GLU A 7 6.32 12.77 -2.08
N THR A 8 6.65 11.99 -1.06
CA THR A 8 7.69 10.96 -1.17
C THR A 8 7.22 9.80 -2.05
N ILE A 9 5.99 9.30 -1.82
CA ILE A 9 5.35 8.31 -2.72
C ILE A 9 5.26 8.87 -4.14
N GLN A 10 5.00 10.18 -4.28
CA GLN A 10 4.87 10.82 -5.57
C GLN A 10 6.12 10.78 -6.43
N LYS A 11 7.30 11.00 -5.84
CA LYS A 11 8.57 10.92 -6.57
C LYS A 11 8.84 9.52 -7.12
N PHE A 12 8.41 8.46 -6.43
CA PHE A 12 8.65 7.08 -6.83
C PHE A 12 7.58 6.52 -7.77
N VAL A 13 6.31 6.87 -7.59
CA VAL A 13 5.19 6.20 -8.26
C VAL A 13 4.60 7.02 -9.41
N PHE A 14 4.75 8.35 -9.40
CA PHE A 14 3.93 9.23 -10.24
C PHE A 14 4.62 9.93 -11.41
N ARG A 15 5.94 9.81 -11.58
CA ARG A 15 6.70 10.53 -12.65
C ARG A 15 6.22 10.32 -14.09
N LYS A 16 5.35 9.33 -14.37
CA LYS A 16 4.81 9.04 -15.70
C LYS A 16 3.31 8.71 -15.72
N ARG A 17 2.55 9.06 -14.67
CA ARG A 17 1.12 8.72 -14.58
C ARG A 17 0.29 9.99 -14.60
N ASN A 18 -0.81 9.98 -15.37
CA ASN A 18 -1.77 11.08 -15.35
C ASN A 18 -2.52 11.00 -14.00
N LEU A 19 -2.30 12.01 -13.14
CA LEU A 19 -2.93 12.12 -11.82
C LEU A 19 -4.07 13.13 -11.79
N ASP A 20 -4.34 13.79 -12.92
CA ASP A 20 -5.33 14.85 -12.97
C ASP A 20 -6.73 14.31 -12.65
N HIS A 21 -6.96 13.00 -12.89
CA HIS A 21 -8.21 12.30 -12.61
C HIS A 21 -7.96 10.89 -12.05
N ILE A 22 -7.91 10.76 -10.72
CA ILE A 22 -7.79 9.45 -10.05
C ILE A 22 -9.18 8.94 -9.66
N TYR A 23 -9.68 7.92 -10.36
CA TYR A 23 -10.82 7.11 -9.90
C TYR A 23 -10.34 5.82 -9.22
N PHE A 24 -11.04 5.40 -8.17
CA PHE A 24 -10.85 4.14 -7.45
C PHE A 24 -11.97 3.17 -7.80
N GLU A 25 -11.65 1.89 -7.94
CA GLU A 25 -12.69 0.86 -7.99
C GLU A 25 -13.38 0.76 -6.62
N PRO A 26 -14.66 0.32 -6.55
CA PRO A 26 -15.33 0.09 -5.27
C PRO A 26 -14.54 -0.91 -4.42
N VAL A 27 -14.16 -0.49 -3.22
CA VAL A 27 -13.46 -1.32 -2.24
C VAL A 27 -14.36 -1.48 -1.02
N SER A 28 -14.64 -2.73 -0.63
CA SER A 28 -15.42 -3.06 0.58
C SER A 28 -14.59 -3.95 1.48
N ASN A 29 -14.37 -3.52 2.73
CA ASN A 29 -13.63 -4.28 3.74
C ASN A 29 -14.18 -3.97 5.14
N VAL A 30 -13.97 -4.90 6.06
CA VAL A 30 -14.32 -4.74 7.48
C VAL A 30 -13.06 -4.41 8.25
N LEU A 31 -13.03 -3.20 8.85
CA LEU A 31 -11.96 -2.79 9.75
C LEU A 31 -12.40 -3.04 11.19
N THR A 32 -11.52 -3.61 12.01
CA THR A 32 -11.81 -3.85 13.42
C THR A 32 -11.09 -2.83 14.29
N ILE A 33 -11.83 -2.12 15.14
CA ILE A 33 -11.26 -1.15 16.09
C ILE A 33 -11.32 -1.73 17.49
N LYS A 34 -10.17 -1.91 18.14
CA LYS A 34 -10.05 -2.35 19.54
C LYS A 34 -8.86 -1.66 20.20
N ASN A 35 -9.05 -1.18 21.43
CA ASN A 35 -7.99 -0.60 22.26
C ASN A 35 -7.14 0.48 21.56
N GLY A 36 -7.79 1.38 20.81
CA GLY A 36 -7.09 2.44 20.07
C GLY A 36 -6.26 1.95 18.88
N LYS A 37 -6.48 0.72 18.43
CA LYS A 37 -5.87 0.13 17.24
C LYS A 37 -6.92 -0.26 16.22
N VAL A 38 -6.65 0.01 14.95
CA VAL A 38 -7.44 -0.39 13.80
C VAL A 38 -6.69 -1.53 13.11
N SER A 39 -7.27 -2.73 13.16
CA SER A 39 -6.77 -3.87 12.39
C SER A 39 -7.30 -3.81 10.96
N ILE A 40 -6.36 -3.80 10.03
CA ILE A 40 -6.58 -3.71 8.60
C ILE A 40 -6.29 -5.10 8.01
N PRO A 41 -7.33 -5.84 7.57
CA PRO A 41 -7.12 -7.11 6.89
C PRO A 41 -6.41 -6.87 5.56
N GLU A 42 -5.95 -7.95 4.93
CA GLU A 42 -5.39 -7.86 3.59
C GLU A 42 -6.44 -7.34 2.60
N MET A 43 -6.16 -6.18 2.02
CA MET A 43 -7.05 -5.53 1.07
C MET A 43 -6.29 -5.01 -0.15
N ASN A 44 -6.96 -5.09 -1.30
CA ASN A 44 -6.48 -4.57 -2.56
C ASN A 44 -7.25 -3.31 -2.93
N ILE A 45 -6.53 -2.24 -3.25
CA ILE A 45 -7.08 -0.99 -3.74
C ILE A 45 -6.67 -0.86 -5.20
N GLU A 46 -7.64 -0.97 -6.10
CA GLU A 46 -7.44 -0.74 -7.54
C GLU A 46 -7.85 0.70 -7.89
N SER A 47 -7.03 1.37 -8.68
CA SER A 47 -7.34 2.70 -9.18
C SER A 47 -6.80 2.90 -10.60
N SER A 48 -7.34 3.90 -11.27
CA SER A 48 -6.87 4.39 -12.56
C SER A 48 -5.37 4.70 -12.62
N ALA A 49 -4.81 5.16 -11.51
CA ALA A 49 -3.44 5.64 -11.43
C ALA A 49 -2.50 4.65 -10.73
N ILE A 50 -2.93 3.96 -9.67
CA ILE A 50 -2.12 3.00 -8.91
C ILE A 50 -2.98 1.84 -8.39
N ASN A 51 -2.51 0.61 -8.55
CA ASN A 51 -2.99 -0.51 -7.76
C ASN A 51 -2.05 -0.75 -6.58
N LEU A 52 -2.59 -0.95 -5.39
CA LEU A 52 -1.80 -1.26 -4.20
C LEU A 52 -2.52 -2.28 -3.32
N SER A 53 -1.74 -3.01 -2.53
CA SER A 53 -2.23 -3.96 -1.52
C SER A 53 -1.70 -3.52 -0.17
N LEU A 54 -2.52 -3.61 0.88
CA LEU A 54 -2.10 -3.23 2.22
C LEU A 54 -2.72 -4.14 3.29
N ASN A 55 -2.03 -4.26 4.42
CA ASN A 55 -2.49 -4.95 5.62
C ASN A 55 -1.70 -4.47 6.84
N GLY A 56 -2.24 -4.73 8.04
CA GLY A 56 -1.53 -4.48 9.29
C GLY A 56 -2.38 -3.76 10.31
N THR A 57 -1.75 -2.96 11.16
CA THR A 57 -2.39 -2.26 12.27
C THR A 57 -2.07 -0.77 12.22
N TYR A 58 -3.10 0.06 12.27
CA TYR A 58 -2.96 1.49 12.55
C TYR A 58 -3.25 1.75 14.01
N ALA A 59 -2.40 2.50 14.71
CA ALA A 59 -2.63 2.88 16.10
C ALA A 59 -2.88 4.39 16.20
N PHE A 60 -3.84 4.80 17.03
CA PHE A 60 -4.04 6.22 17.36
C PHE A 60 -2.93 6.77 18.30
N GLY A 61 -2.06 5.89 18.79
CA GLY A 61 -0.82 6.19 19.49
C GLY A 61 0.31 5.30 18.93
N PRO A 62 1.32 4.92 19.73
CA PRO A 62 2.39 4.06 19.25
C PRO A 62 1.90 2.64 18.92
N GLY A 63 2.51 2.03 17.91
CA GLY A 63 2.21 0.70 17.40
C GLY A 63 1.59 0.65 16.00
N THR A 64 1.72 1.69 15.19
CA THR A 64 1.38 1.62 13.76
C THR A 64 2.40 0.75 13.04
N ASP A 65 1.89 -0.22 12.29
CA ASP A 65 2.67 -1.11 11.44
C ASP A 65 1.81 -1.60 10.28
N ILE A 66 2.01 -1.03 9.11
CA ILE A 66 1.22 -1.30 7.92
C ILE A 66 2.16 -1.68 6.78
N GLY A 67 1.99 -2.89 6.25
CA GLY A 67 2.62 -3.32 5.01
C GLY A 67 1.89 -2.74 3.80
N ILE A 68 2.63 -2.21 2.84
CA ILE A 68 2.07 -1.64 1.61
C ILE A 68 2.87 -2.17 0.42
N VAL A 69 2.18 -2.74 -0.55
CA VAL A 69 2.77 -3.28 -1.78
C VAL A 69 2.24 -2.50 -2.97
N VAL A 70 3.15 -1.94 -3.76
CA VAL A 70 2.80 -1.11 -4.93
C VAL A 70 3.47 -1.66 -6.18
N PRO A 71 2.74 -2.40 -7.03
CA PRO A 71 3.20 -2.71 -8.38
C PRO A 71 3.36 -1.42 -9.19
N LEU A 72 4.58 -1.15 -9.68
CA LEU A 72 4.87 0.04 -10.50
C LEU A 72 4.42 -0.10 -11.96
N ARG A 73 3.69 -1.16 -12.29
CA ARG A 73 3.13 -1.39 -13.63
C ARG A 73 1.98 -0.42 -13.91
N ASN A 74 1.80 -0.06 -15.19
CA ASN A 74 0.67 0.76 -15.63
C ASN A 74 -0.66 -0.01 -15.42
N PRO A 75 -1.60 0.50 -14.58
CA PRO A 75 -2.90 -0.12 -14.32
C PRO A 75 -3.78 -0.27 -15.56
N GLN A 76 -3.77 0.71 -16.49
CA GLN A 76 -4.58 0.67 -17.71
C GLN A 76 -4.25 -0.55 -18.58
N LYS A 77 -2.95 -0.85 -18.75
CA LYS A 77 -2.49 -2.04 -19.48
C LYS A 77 -2.85 -3.36 -18.78
N VAL A 78 -3.15 -3.33 -17.48
CA VAL A 78 -3.64 -4.49 -16.73
C VAL A 78 -5.15 -4.63 -16.94
N ALA A 79 -5.90 -3.54 -16.82
CA ALA A 79 -7.34 -3.49 -17.09
C ALA A 79 -7.68 -3.93 -18.51
N GLU A 80 -6.99 -3.42 -19.53
CA GLU A 80 -7.15 -3.84 -20.95
C GLU A 80 -6.90 -5.34 -21.16
N ARG A 81 -5.98 -5.94 -20.39
CA ARG A 81 -5.71 -7.38 -20.47
C ARG A 81 -6.79 -8.19 -19.77
N LYS A 82 -7.23 -7.76 -18.58
CA LYS A 82 -8.38 -8.35 -17.88
C LYS A 82 -9.62 -8.34 -18.78
N ALA A 83 -9.91 -7.21 -19.45
CA ALA A 83 -11.01 -7.07 -20.40
C ALA A 83 -10.92 -8.03 -21.60
N LYS A 84 -9.71 -8.42 -22.01
CA LYS A 84 -9.46 -9.42 -23.06
C LYS A 84 -9.44 -10.87 -22.55
N GLY A 85 -9.83 -11.11 -21.29
CA GLY A 85 -9.81 -12.44 -20.66
C GLY A 85 -8.40 -12.98 -20.36
N LEU A 86 -7.36 -12.16 -20.53
CA LEU A 86 -5.97 -12.57 -20.35
C LEU A 86 -5.53 -12.36 -18.91
N LYS A 87 -5.04 -13.41 -18.25
CA LYS A 87 -4.43 -13.29 -16.93
C LYS A 87 -3.24 -12.31 -16.99
N PRO A 88 -3.13 -11.37 -16.03
CA PRO A 88 -1.94 -10.53 -15.95
C PRO A 88 -0.70 -11.44 -15.78
N LYS A 89 0.31 -11.26 -16.65
CA LYS A 89 1.60 -11.96 -16.51
C LYS A 89 2.14 -11.70 -15.10
N LYS A 90 2.13 -12.74 -14.25
CA LYS A 90 2.43 -12.64 -12.81
C LYS A 90 3.88 -12.26 -12.50
N ASN A 91 4.82 -12.41 -13.44
CA ASN A 91 6.27 -12.38 -13.13
C ASN A 91 7.09 -11.33 -13.92
N LYS A 92 6.50 -10.20 -14.35
CA LYS A 92 7.27 -9.13 -15.03
C LYS A 92 6.81 -7.74 -14.59
N GLY A 93 7.44 -7.19 -13.56
CA GLY A 93 7.25 -5.80 -13.12
C GLY A 93 8.06 -5.46 -11.88
N ILE A 94 8.47 -4.20 -11.75
CA ILE A 94 9.05 -3.67 -10.51
C ILE A 94 7.92 -3.55 -9.48
N VAL A 95 8.11 -4.17 -8.32
CA VAL A 95 7.21 -4.05 -7.17
C VAL A 95 7.93 -3.26 -6.09
N LEU A 96 7.28 -2.22 -5.59
CA LEU A 96 7.76 -1.43 -4.48
C LEU A 96 7.11 -1.95 -3.20
N TYR A 97 7.94 -2.37 -2.25
CA TYR A 97 7.52 -2.77 -0.92
C TYR A 97 7.78 -1.61 0.03
N LEU A 98 6.72 -1.16 0.70
CA LEU A 98 6.72 -0.03 1.62
C LEU A 98 6.16 -0.49 2.96
N ARG A 99 6.55 0.20 4.03
CA ARG A 99 6.02 -0.02 5.38
C ARG A 99 5.74 1.31 6.04
N ALA A 100 4.53 1.47 6.57
CA ALA A 100 4.16 2.60 7.42
C ALA A 100 4.38 2.19 8.87
N ARG A 101 5.23 2.91 9.60
CA ARG A 101 5.52 2.66 11.01
C ARG A 101 5.76 3.97 11.76
N ASP A 102 5.53 3.95 13.07
CA ASP A 102 5.82 5.11 13.90
C ASP A 102 7.32 5.39 13.93
N ASP A 103 7.65 6.67 13.99
CA ASP A 103 8.98 7.13 14.33
C ASP A 103 9.15 7.30 15.85
N LYS A 104 10.34 7.75 16.27
CA LYS A 104 10.64 7.92 17.70
C LYS A 104 9.74 8.94 18.42
N ASN A 105 9.05 9.79 17.66
CA ASN A 105 8.15 10.83 18.16
C ASN A 105 6.68 10.41 18.09
N GLY A 106 6.38 9.24 17.51
CA GLY A 106 5.01 8.75 17.30
C GLY A 106 4.39 9.19 15.97
N ASP A 107 5.15 9.85 15.09
CA ASP A 107 4.67 10.23 13.76
C ASP A 107 4.79 9.06 12.78
N VAL A 108 3.74 8.79 12.00
CA VAL A 108 3.75 7.71 11.00
C VAL A 108 4.67 8.07 9.82
N LYS A 109 5.71 7.25 9.61
CA LYS A 109 6.64 7.35 8.46
C LYS A 109 6.48 6.17 7.52
N ILE A 110 6.52 6.48 6.22
CA ILE A 110 6.54 5.48 5.16
C ILE A 110 7.99 5.24 4.74
N VAL A 111 8.45 4.01 4.87
CA VAL A 111 9.82 3.60 4.54
C VAL A 111 9.80 2.50 3.48
N TRP A 112 10.88 2.41 2.70
CA TRP A 112 11.09 1.30 1.78
C TRP A 112 11.44 0.03 2.58
N ASP A 113 10.74 -1.08 2.31
CA ASP A 113 10.93 -2.37 3.00
C ASP A 113 11.15 -3.51 1.99
N PRO A 114 12.36 -3.63 1.40
CA PRO A 114 12.66 -4.64 0.37
C PRO A 114 12.71 -6.07 0.89
N LEU A 115 12.66 -6.27 2.21
CA LEU A 115 12.85 -7.58 2.85
C LEU A 115 11.52 -8.32 3.10
N HIS A 116 10.41 -7.85 2.51
CA HIS A 116 9.10 -8.49 2.59
C HIS A 116 8.64 -8.79 4.02
N LYS A 117 9.03 -7.97 5.00
CA LYS A 117 8.42 -8.04 6.33
C LYS A 117 7.08 -7.29 6.30
N GLY A 118 6.16 -7.79 5.47
CA GLY A 118 4.72 -7.68 5.75
C GLY A 118 4.42 -8.28 7.14
N PRO A 119 3.22 -8.06 7.70
CA PRO A 119 2.96 -8.08 9.13
C PRO A 119 2.93 -9.50 9.70
N ASP A 120 4.10 -10.13 9.77
CA ASP A 120 4.48 -11.22 10.66
C ASP A 120 5.86 -10.84 11.18
N GLY A 121 5.83 -9.85 12.07
CA GLY A 121 6.94 -9.44 12.90
C GLY A 121 6.92 -10.12 14.26
N ASP A 122 6.26 -11.28 14.40
CA ASP A 122 6.53 -12.17 15.52
C ASP A 122 7.93 -12.75 15.30
N LYS A 123 8.92 -12.03 15.82
CA LYS A 123 10.08 -12.70 16.36
C LYS A 123 9.54 -13.57 17.48
N GLU A 124 9.44 -14.88 17.26
CA GLU A 124 9.65 -15.82 18.36
C GLU A 124 10.97 -15.41 19.02
N ASP A 125 10.86 -14.86 20.22
CA ASP A 125 11.97 -14.81 21.16
C ASP A 125 12.50 -16.24 21.32
N LYS A 126 13.83 -16.34 21.32
CA LYS A 126 14.61 -17.58 21.46
C LYS A 126 14.13 -18.48 22.59
#